data_AF-A0A164QL11-F1
#
_entry.id   AF-A0A164QL11-F1
#
_cell.length_a   1.000
_cell.length_b   1.000
_cell.length_c   1.000
_cell.angle_alpha   90.00
_cell.angle_beta   90.00
_cell.angle_gamma   90.00
#
_symmetry.space_group_name_H-M   'P 1'
#
loop_
_entity.id
_entity.type
_entity.pdbx_description
1 polymer ?
#
loop_
_entity_poly.entity_id
_entity_poly.type
_entity_poly.pdbx_seq_one_letter_code
_entity_poly.pdbx_strand_id
1 'polypeptide(L)'
;MTAAQVPYWVAVLTPEERSFGSRRTDPRIDTVDSSVVTTVRTQWAGAELPDPTTLLAVLADTIGSWQSDRCRSCASGVLIDIEGSPNSYFPARLPTRGHVATLTEEVRRRIAGAPNGGSDYEIVKNTLNSPALERKPGAQIAFRYGTESSMSDENEPLTHSLTVTCDVTVVDGVTMVDTDFRWNSRIFTRADVDDFERFWEKTISMFV
;
A
#
# COMPACT_ATOMS: atom_id res chain seq x y z
N MET A 1 -9.28 -0.66 -26.35
CA MET A 1 -10.08 -0.39 -25.13
C MET A 1 -9.23 0.21 -24.02
N THR A 2 -8.01 -0.27 -23.80
CA THR A 2 -7.03 0.26 -22.82
C THR A 2 -6.76 1.76 -22.90
N ALA A 3 -6.62 2.33 -24.10
CA ALA A 3 -6.41 3.78 -24.26
C ALA A 3 -7.55 4.65 -23.68
N ALA A 4 -8.79 4.15 -23.65
CA ALA A 4 -9.94 4.87 -23.08
C ALA A 4 -9.90 4.95 -21.55
N GLN A 5 -9.06 4.15 -20.90
CA GLN A 5 -8.90 4.14 -19.44
C GLN A 5 -7.86 5.17 -18.96
N VAL A 6 -7.08 5.77 -19.85
CA VAL A 6 -6.06 6.78 -19.49
C VAL A 6 -6.63 7.90 -18.61
N PRO A 7 -7.81 8.51 -18.91
CA PRO A 7 -8.38 9.55 -18.05
C PRO A 7 -8.69 9.06 -16.63
N TYR A 8 -9.12 7.81 -16.46
CA TYR A 8 -9.37 7.21 -15.15
C TYR A 8 -8.06 7.12 -14.35
N TRP A 9 -7.00 6.57 -14.95
CA TRP A 9 -5.72 6.42 -14.28
C TRP A 9 -5.07 7.76 -13.93
N VAL A 10 -5.18 8.76 -14.82
CA VAL A 10 -4.72 10.13 -14.52
C VAL A 10 -5.48 10.72 -13.33
N ALA A 11 -6.79 10.48 -13.24
CA ALA A 11 -7.61 10.95 -12.12
C ALA A 11 -7.19 10.28 -10.80
N VAL A 12 -6.92 8.98 -10.79
CA VAL A 12 -6.44 8.25 -9.60
C VAL A 12 -5.08 8.78 -9.11
N LEU A 13 -4.15 9.02 -10.04
CA LEU A 13 -2.82 9.58 -9.74
C LEU A 13 -2.84 11.07 -9.35
N THR A 14 -4.00 11.73 -9.43
CA THR A 14 -4.16 13.15 -9.08
C THR A 14 -4.97 13.29 -7.78
N PRO A 15 -4.55 14.14 -6.83
CA PRO A 15 -3.37 15.01 -6.84
C PRO A 15 -2.06 14.25 -6.61
N GLU A 16 -0.94 14.89 -6.91
CA GLU A 16 0.38 14.31 -6.65
C GLU A 16 0.63 14.16 -5.14
N GLU A 17 1.20 13.02 -4.77
CA GLU A 17 1.49 12.74 -3.36
C GLU A 17 2.81 13.40 -2.91
N ARG A 18 2.76 14.00 -1.72
CA ARG A 18 3.96 14.38 -0.98
C ARG A 18 4.80 13.13 -0.67
N SER A 19 6.11 13.31 -0.54
CA SER A 19 7.02 12.24 -0.15
C SER A 19 6.60 11.54 1.15
N PHE A 20 6.53 10.20 1.09
CA PHE A 20 6.29 9.33 2.23
C PHE A 20 7.65 8.89 2.78
N GLY A 21 8.07 9.51 3.88
CA GLY A 21 9.44 9.45 4.40
C GLY A 21 10.22 10.75 4.14
N SER A 22 11.55 10.66 4.01
CA SER A 22 12.44 11.79 3.74
C SER A 22 12.47 12.21 2.26
N ARG A 23 12.32 11.25 1.34
CA ARG A 23 12.27 11.42 -0.12
C ARG A 23 11.52 10.26 -0.78
N ARG A 24 11.28 10.35 -2.09
CA ARG A 24 10.83 9.21 -2.89
C ARG A 24 11.96 8.21 -3.11
N THR A 25 11.60 6.96 -3.35
CA THR A 25 12.53 5.90 -3.77
C THR A 25 13.22 6.26 -5.08
N ASP A 26 14.53 6.01 -5.15
CA ASP A 26 15.36 6.17 -6.35
C ASP A 26 15.89 4.80 -6.76
N PRO A 27 15.39 4.23 -7.88
CA PRO A 27 15.73 2.87 -8.29
C PRO A 27 17.22 2.69 -8.64
N ARG A 28 18.00 3.76 -8.76
CA ARG A 28 19.45 3.67 -8.99
C ARG A 28 20.26 3.32 -7.75
N ILE A 29 19.70 3.62 -6.57
CA ILE A 29 20.42 3.49 -5.31
C ILE A 29 19.64 2.68 -4.28
N ASP A 30 18.31 2.66 -4.35
CA ASP A 30 17.47 1.92 -3.43
C ASP A 30 17.12 0.56 -4.05
N THR A 31 17.82 -0.47 -3.60
CA THR A 31 17.65 -1.87 -4.02
C THR A 31 17.17 -2.72 -2.85
N VAL A 32 16.78 -3.97 -3.15
CA VAL A 32 16.43 -4.98 -2.15
C VAL A 32 17.54 -5.17 -1.11
N ASP A 33 18.81 -5.18 -1.51
CA ASP A 33 19.98 -5.28 -0.62
C ASP A 33 20.02 -4.15 0.43
N SER A 34 19.66 -2.93 0.02
CA SER A 34 19.64 -1.77 0.92
C SER A 34 18.36 -1.63 1.75
N SER A 35 17.42 -2.58 1.60
CA SER A 35 16.15 -2.60 2.31
C SER A 35 16.25 -3.31 3.65
N VAL A 36 15.31 -3.00 4.54
CA VAL A 36 15.10 -3.65 5.83
C VAL A 36 13.67 -4.15 5.84
N VAL A 37 13.48 -5.39 6.30
CA VAL A 37 12.15 -5.95 6.57
C VAL A 37 11.98 -6.05 8.07
N THR A 38 10.84 -5.56 8.55
CA THR A 38 10.41 -5.70 9.93
C THR A 38 9.05 -6.37 9.97
N THR A 39 8.87 -7.28 10.92
CA THR A 39 7.64 -8.09 11.02
C THR A 39 6.92 -7.75 12.30
N VAL A 40 5.64 -7.45 12.18
CA VAL A 40 4.72 -7.29 13.31
C VAL A 40 3.67 -8.38 13.24
N ARG A 41 3.51 -9.11 14.34
CA ARG A 41 2.50 -10.14 14.49
C ARG A 41 1.40 -9.62 15.40
N THR A 42 0.19 -9.47 14.87
CA THR A 42 -0.97 -8.95 15.62
C THR A 42 -2.06 -10.00 15.71
N GLN A 43 -2.72 -10.10 16.87
CA GLN A 43 -3.89 -10.97 17.03
C GLN A 43 -5.12 -10.29 16.43
N TRP A 44 -5.85 -11.01 15.58
CA TRP A 44 -7.15 -10.59 15.08
C TRP A 44 -8.26 -11.14 15.98
N ALA A 45 -8.91 -10.25 16.72
CA ALA A 45 -9.98 -10.60 17.65
C ALA A 45 -11.39 -10.61 17.02
N GLY A 46 -11.49 -10.31 15.72
CA GLY A 46 -12.77 -10.29 15.01
C GLY A 46 -13.34 -11.69 14.80
N ALA A 47 -14.67 -11.77 14.67
CA ALA A 47 -15.38 -13.05 14.52
C ALA A 47 -15.08 -13.76 13.19
N GLU A 48 -14.82 -13.00 12.13
CA GLU A 48 -14.49 -13.51 10.79
C GLU A 48 -13.02 -13.24 10.47
N LEU A 49 -12.40 -14.07 9.62
CA LEU A 49 -11.05 -13.82 9.14
C LEU A 49 -11.01 -12.49 8.37
N PRO A 50 -9.99 -11.64 8.59
CA PRO A 50 -9.89 -10.37 7.87
C PRO A 50 -9.63 -10.64 6.40
N ASP A 51 -10.51 -10.14 5.53
CA ASP A 51 -10.28 -10.19 4.09
C ASP A 51 -9.23 -9.13 3.66
N PRO A 52 -8.62 -9.27 2.47
CA PRO A 52 -7.57 -8.35 2.00
C PRO A 52 -8.01 -6.88 1.94
N THR A 53 -9.29 -6.63 1.65
CA THR A 53 -9.88 -5.28 1.62
C THR A 53 -9.91 -4.66 3.01
N THR A 54 -10.23 -5.48 4.01
CA THR A 54 -10.25 -5.05 5.41
C THR A 54 -8.85 -4.67 5.87
N LEU A 55 -7.83 -5.49 5.58
CA LEU A 55 -6.43 -5.17 5.91
C LEU A 55 -5.90 -3.95 5.15
N LEU A 56 -6.32 -3.77 3.89
CA LEU A 56 -6.00 -2.57 3.12
C LEU A 56 -6.68 -1.31 3.70
N ALA A 57 -7.89 -1.43 4.24
CA ALA A 57 -8.55 -0.34 4.95
C ALA A 57 -7.84 0.01 6.27
N VAL A 58 -7.37 -1.00 7.01
CA VAL A 58 -6.49 -0.83 8.18
C VAL A 58 -5.22 -0.08 7.77
N LEU A 59 -4.58 -0.47 6.66
CA LEU A 59 -3.39 0.22 6.15
C LEU A 59 -3.67 1.69 5.81
N ALA A 60 -4.76 1.96 5.10
CA ALA A 60 -5.11 3.32 4.71
C ALA A 60 -5.39 4.22 5.93
N ASP A 61 -6.07 3.72 6.95
CA ASP A 61 -6.31 4.45 8.21
C ASP A 61 -5.03 4.62 9.05
N THR A 62 -4.15 3.61 9.04
CA THR A 62 -2.82 3.66 9.67
C THR A 62 -1.98 4.79 9.06
N ILE A 63 -1.88 4.83 7.73
CA ILE A 63 -1.14 5.88 7.02
C ILE A 63 -1.78 7.25 7.29
N GLY A 64 -3.11 7.32 7.26
CA GLY A 64 -3.85 8.53 7.61
C GLY A 64 -3.48 9.06 8.98
N SER A 65 -3.55 8.20 9.99
CA SER A 65 -3.25 8.54 11.38
C SER A 65 -1.79 8.95 11.57
N TRP A 66 -0.84 8.17 11.04
CA TRP A 66 0.59 8.44 11.13
C TRP A 66 1.00 9.75 10.44
N GLN A 67 0.45 10.04 9.26
CA GLN A 67 0.70 11.32 8.57
C GLN A 67 0.06 12.49 9.30
N SER A 68 -1.09 12.29 9.92
CA SER A 68 -1.83 13.34 10.62
C SER A 68 -1.13 13.80 11.89
N ASP A 69 -0.58 12.84 12.65
CA ASP A 69 0.25 13.13 13.82
C ASP A 69 1.46 14.02 13.46
N ARG A 70 2.01 13.81 12.26
CA ARG A 70 3.12 14.60 11.70
C ARG A 70 2.68 15.89 10.99
N CYS A 71 1.42 16.32 11.12
CA CYS A 71 0.85 17.48 10.43
C CYS A 71 0.97 17.41 8.89
N ARG A 72 0.90 16.21 8.31
CA ARG A 72 1.01 15.94 6.87
C ARG A 72 -0.28 15.39 6.25
N SER A 73 -1.44 15.57 6.89
CA SER A 73 -2.70 14.98 6.44
C SER A 73 -3.08 15.41 4.99
N CYS A 74 -3.47 14.43 4.17
CA CYS A 74 -3.99 14.66 2.82
C CYS A 74 -5.52 14.47 2.80
N ALA A 75 -6.27 15.52 2.47
CA ALA A 75 -7.74 15.42 2.36
C ALA A 75 -8.19 14.52 1.19
N SER A 76 -7.33 14.32 0.19
CA SER A 76 -7.62 13.48 -0.98
C SER A 76 -7.35 12.00 -0.75
N GLY A 77 -6.97 11.59 0.46
CA GLY A 77 -6.61 10.21 0.78
C GLY A 77 -5.18 9.85 0.36
N VAL A 78 -4.89 8.55 0.38
CA VAL A 78 -3.57 7.95 0.10
C VAL A 78 -3.60 7.14 -1.18
N LEU A 79 -2.55 7.20 -1.98
CA LEU A 79 -2.33 6.39 -3.16
C LEU A 79 -1.53 5.14 -2.76
N ILE A 80 -2.13 3.98 -2.93
CA ILE A 80 -1.51 2.68 -2.65
C ILE A 80 -1.54 1.87 -3.94
N ASP A 81 -0.40 1.31 -4.31
CA ASP A 81 -0.30 0.31 -5.36
C ASP A 81 -0.75 -1.05 -4.78
N ILE A 82 -1.80 -1.62 -5.35
CA ILE A 82 -2.38 -2.89 -4.92
C ILE A 82 -1.96 -3.95 -5.90
N GLU A 83 -1.51 -5.09 -5.41
CA GLU A 83 -1.24 -6.26 -6.25
C GLU A 83 -2.54 -6.79 -6.87
N GLY A 84 -2.63 -6.77 -8.21
CA GLY A 84 -3.78 -7.28 -8.95
C GLY A 84 -3.51 -8.63 -9.61
N SER A 85 -2.28 -8.84 -10.09
CA SER A 85 -1.79 -10.11 -10.63
C SER A 85 -0.35 -10.29 -10.16
N PRO A 86 0.22 -11.50 -10.18
CA PRO A 86 1.59 -11.71 -9.73
C PRO A 86 2.53 -10.74 -10.43
N ASN A 87 3.26 -9.94 -9.64
CA ASN A 87 4.19 -8.90 -10.09
C ASN A 87 3.58 -7.70 -10.82
N SER A 88 2.26 -7.53 -10.79
CA SER A 88 1.57 -6.38 -11.39
C SER A 88 0.77 -5.59 -10.36
N TYR A 89 1.00 -4.28 -10.34
CA TYR A 89 0.35 -3.35 -9.43
C TYR A 89 -0.56 -2.40 -10.20
N PHE A 90 -1.64 -1.99 -9.55
CA PHE A 90 -2.42 -0.85 -9.99
C PHE A 90 -2.61 0.13 -8.83
N PRO A 91 -2.56 1.44 -9.10
CA PRO A 91 -2.76 2.44 -8.08
C PRO A 91 -4.23 2.53 -7.72
N ALA A 92 -4.52 2.66 -6.43
CA ALA A 92 -5.84 3.02 -5.92
C ALA A 92 -5.69 4.15 -4.90
N ARG A 93 -6.53 5.17 -5.04
CA ARG A 93 -6.58 6.29 -4.07
C ARG A 93 -7.61 5.98 -3.01
N LEU A 94 -7.18 5.65 -1.80
CA LEU A 94 -8.03 5.17 -0.71
C LEU A 94 -8.30 6.27 0.32
N PRO A 95 -9.47 6.28 0.97
CA PRO A 95 -9.71 7.18 2.09
C PRO A 95 -8.84 6.74 3.27
N THR A 96 -8.43 7.70 4.08
CA THR A 96 -7.49 7.44 5.18
C THR A 96 -8.09 7.70 6.56
N ARG A 97 -9.40 7.97 6.62
CA ARG A 97 -10.15 8.26 7.85
C ARG A 97 -11.62 7.95 7.62
N GLY A 98 -12.31 7.57 8.69
CA GLY A 98 -13.75 7.34 8.70
C GLY A 98 -14.14 6.36 9.79
N HIS A 99 -15.44 6.08 9.91
CA HIS A 99 -15.88 4.94 10.71
C HIS A 99 -15.53 3.64 9.98
N VAL A 100 -15.05 2.63 10.71
CA VAL A 100 -14.50 1.36 10.18
C VAL A 100 -15.37 0.76 9.08
N ALA A 101 -16.66 0.51 9.35
CA ALA A 101 -17.56 -0.11 8.37
C ALA A 101 -17.69 0.71 7.08
N THR A 102 -17.79 2.04 7.20
CA THR A 102 -17.89 2.94 6.05
C THR A 102 -16.57 3.03 5.29
N LEU A 103 -15.44 3.01 6.00
CA LEU A 103 -14.12 3.04 5.41
C LEU A 103 -13.84 1.77 4.61
N THR A 104 -14.09 0.59 5.18
CA THR A 104 -13.91 -0.69 4.50
C THR A 104 -14.80 -0.80 3.26
N GLU A 105 -16.05 -0.36 3.34
CA GLU A 105 -16.95 -0.36 2.18
C GLU A 105 -16.49 0.62 1.09
N GLU A 106 -15.99 1.79 1.48
CA GLU A 106 -15.44 2.76 0.54
C GLU A 106 -14.18 2.23 -0.17
N VAL A 107 -13.29 1.58 0.58
CA VAL A 107 -12.10 0.92 0.02
C VAL A 107 -12.51 -0.17 -0.96
N ARG A 108 -13.44 -1.05 -0.58
CA ARG A 108 -14.01 -2.09 -1.45
C ARG A 108 -14.54 -1.51 -2.75
N ARG A 109 -15.34 -0.44 -2.66
CA ARG A 109 -15.92 0.24 -3.82
C ARG A 109 -14.86 0.80 -4.76
N ARG A 110 -13.77 1.38 -4.23
CA ARG A 110 -12.70 1.95 -5.07
C ARG A 110 -11.89 0.89 -5.80
N ILE A 111 -11.61 -0.23 -5.14
CA ILE A 111 -10.93 -1.37 -5.76
C ILE A 111 -11.80 -1.98 -6.86
N ALA A 112 -13.09 -2.23 -6.57
CA ALA A 112 -14.03 -2.77 -7.54
C ALA A 112 -14.29 -1.82 -8.73
N GLY A 113 -14.09 -0.51 -8.53
CA GLY A 113 -14.19 0.50 -9.57
C GLY A 113 -13.00 0.57 -10.52
N ALA A 114 -11.91 -0.18 -10.27
CA ALA A 114 -10.75 -0.22 -11.15
C ALA A 114 -11.11 -0.93 -12.48
N PRO A 115 -10.83 -0.30 -13.64
CA PRO A 115 -11.09 -0.92 -14.94
C PRO A 115 -10.41 -2.29 -15.05
N ASN A 116 -11.19 -3.33 -15.37
CA ASN A 116 -10.72 -4.72 -15.48
C ASN A 116 -9.91 -5.19 -14.26
N GLY A 117 -10.29 -4.75 -13.06
CA GLY A 117 -9.59 -5.10 -11.82
C GLY A 117 -8.14 -4.58 -11.75
N GLY A 118 -7.81 -3.56 -12.54
CA GLY A 118 -6.47 -2.95 -12.57
C GLY A 118 -5.45 -3.63 -13.48
N SER A 119 -5.77 -4.80 -14.04
CA SER A 119 -4.87 -5.57 -14.93
C SER A 119 -4.37 -4.80 -16.15
N ASP A 120 -5.15 -3.84 -16.63
CA ASP A 120 -4.77 -3.03 -17.79
C ASP A 120 -3.81 -1.88 -17.46
N TYR A 121 -3.61 -1.52 -16.19
CA TYR A 121 -2.82 -0.35 -15.82
C TYR A 121 -1.39 -0.42 -16.35
N GLU A 122 -0.74 -1.57 -16.18
CA GLU A 122 0.63 -1.78 -16.64
C GLU A 122 0.74 -1.71 -18.16
N ILE A 123 -0.22 -2.29 -18.89
CA ILE A 123 -0.31 -2.20 -20.35
C ILE A 123 -0.48 -0.74 -20.79
N VAL A 124 -1.36 0.00 -20.10
CA VAL A 124 -1.60 1.43 -20.40
C VAL A 124 -0.36 2.29 -20.10
N LYS A 125 0.39 1.95 -19.05
CA LYS A 125 1.61 2.67 -18.67
C LYS A 125 2.77 2.37 -19.60
N ASN A 126 3.05 1.10 -19.87
CA ASN A 126 4.27 0.63 -20.52
C ASN A 126 4.13 0.45 -22.04
N THR A 127 2.94 0.06 -22.52
CA THR A 127 2.73 -0.24 -23.95
C THR A 127 2.18 0.95 -24.71
N LEU A 128 1.25 1.69 -24.10
CA LEU A 128 0.67 2.90 -24.68
C LEU A 128 1.56 4.14 -24.50
N ASN A 129 2.55 4.09 -23.59
CA ASN A 129 3.49 5.18 -23.27
C ASN A 129 2.82 6.55 -23.24
N SER A 130 1.69 6.63 -22.52
CA SER A 130 0.91 7.86 -22.48
C SER A 130 1.72 8.94 -21.75
N PRO A 131 2.10 10.06 -22.39
CA PRO A 131 2.89 11.10 -21.75
C PRO A 131 2.19 11.73 -20.53
N ALA A 132 0.86 11.60 -20.46
CA ALA A 132 0.06 12.04 -19.33
C ALA A 132 0.29 11.20 -18.06
N LEU A 133 0.54 9.89 -18.22
CA LEU A 133 0.81 8.97 -17.11
C LEU A 133 2.30 8.94 -16.76
N GLU A 134 3.21 9.03 -17.73
CA GLU A 134 4.66 9.07 -17.47
C GLU A 134 5.07 10.25 -16.59
N ARG A 135 4.40 11.39 -16.76
CA ARG A 135 4.66 12.59 -15.95
C ARG A 135 4.10 12.50 -14.54
N LYS A 136 3.21 11.53 -14.27
CA LYS A 136 2.54 11.42 -12.97
C LYS A 136 3.35 10.52 -12.05
N PRO A 137 3.76 11.02 -10.88
CA PRO A 137 4.41 10.19 -9.89
C PRO A 137 3.48 9.06 -9.43
N GLY A 138 3.96 7.82 -9.45
CA GLY A 138 3.22 6.64 -8.96
C GLY A 138 3.07 6.63 -7.43
N ALA A 139 2.38 5.60 -6.92
CA ALA A 139 2.25 5.35 -5.49
C ALA A 139 3.61 5.15 -4.84
N GLN A 140 3.73 5.55 -3.58
CA GLN A 140 4.95 5.32 -2.78
C GLN A 140 4.81 4.13 -1.85
N ILE A 141 3.60 3.57 -1.76
CA ILE A 141 3.25 2.50 -0.85
C ILE A 141 2.66 1.38 -1.68
N ALA A 142 3.12 0.15 -1.47
CA ALA A 142 2.52 -1.04 -2.05
C ALA A 142 1.88 -1.90 -0.96
N PHE A 143 0.77 -2.55 -1.32
CA PHE A 143 0.09 -3.53 -0.49
C PHE A 143 0.01 -4.88 -1.20
N ARG A 144 0.37 -5.94 -0.48
CA ARG A 144 0.29 -7.34 -0.91
C ARG A 144 -0.42 -8.17 0.14
N TYR A 145 -1.13 -9.19 -0.31
CA TYR A 145 -1.81 -10.13 0.57
C TYR A 145 -1.35 -11.56 0.28
N GLY A 146 -0.94 -12.26 1.32
CA GLY A 146 -0.36 -13.60 1.27
C GLY A 146 1.09 -13.62 1.75
N THR A 147 1.74 -14.75 1.55
CA THR A 147 3.12 -14.95 1.98
C THR A 147 4.11 -14.16 1.13
N GLU A 148 5.15 -13.61 1.76
CA GLU A 148 6.21 -12.91 1.03
C GLU A 148 6.87 -13.88 0.04
N SER A 149 6.77 -13.56 -1.25
CA SER A 149 7.57 -14.25 -2.27
C SER A 149 9.02 -13.82 -2.09
N SER A 150 9.91 -14.79 -1.89
CA SER A 150 11.35 -14.50 -1.81
C SER A 150 11.79 -13.74 -3.06
N MET A 151 12.21 -12.49 -2.89
CA MET A 151 12.85 -11.74 -3.98
C MET A 151 14.15 -12.47 -4.32
N SER A 152 14.29 -12.88 -5.58
CA SER A 152 15.41 -13.72 -6.01
C SER A 152 16.67 -12.92 -6.33
N ASP A 153 16.56 -11.60 -6.52
CA ASP A 153 17.68 -10.71 -6.85
C ASP A 153 17.80 -9.54 -5.85
N GLU A 154 18.90 -9.54 -5.10
CA GLU A 154 19.23 -8.48 -4.12
C GLU A 154 19.49 -7.12 -4.79
N ASN A 155 19.82 -7.11 -6.09
CA ASN A 155 20.04 -5.88 -6.86
C ASN A 155 18.75 -5.32 -7.48
N GLU A 156 17.61 -6.00 -7.30
CA GLU A 156 16.33 -5.52 -7.82
C GLU A 156 16.01 -4.14 -7.22
N PRO A 157 15.66 -3.13 -8.05
CA PRO A 157 15.34 -1.80 -7.56
C PRO A 157 14.04 -1.82 -6.76
N LEU A 158 14.02 -1.12 -5.63
CA LEU A 158 12.77 -0.85 -4.93
C LEU A 158 11.94 0.15 -5.74
N THR A 159 10.69 -0.20 -5.99
CA THR A 159 9.72 0.65 -6.70
C THR A 159 8.89 1.51 -5.76
N HIS A 160 8.76 1.08 -4.49
CA HIS A 160 8.00 1.75 -3.44
C HIS A 160 8.91 2.15 -2.28
N SER A 161 8.47 3.14 -1.49
CA SER A 161 9.16 3.58 -0.28
C SER A 161 8.82 2.67 0.90
N LEU A 162 7.58 2.18 0.95
CA LEU A 162 7.12 1.18 1.90
C LEU A 162 6.34 0.10 1.14
N THR A 163 6.71 -1.16 1.31
CA THR A 163 5.88 -2.30 0.89
C THR A 163 5.35 -2.98 2.12
N VAL A 164 4.03 -3.18 2.18
CA VAL A 164 3.33 -3.84 3.26
C VAL A 164 2.78 -5.16 2.74
N THR A 165 3.22 -6.27 3.32
CA THR A 165 2.73 -7.61 3.00
C THR A 165 2.01 -8.14 4.22
N CYS A 166 0.74 -8.52 4.07
CA CYS A 166 -0.02 -9.13 5.16
C CYS A 166 -0.31 -10.60 4.83
N ASP A 167 -0.06 -11.49 5.79
CA ASP A 167 -0.49 -12.89 5.76
C ASP A 167 -1.39 -13.18 6.97
N VAL A 168 -2.45 -13.96 6.75
CA VAL A 168 -3.41 -14.33 7.79
C VAL A 168 -3.26 -15.81 8.09
N THR A 169 -2.84 -16.12 9.32
CA THR A 169 -2.66 -17.49 9.79
C THR A 169 -3.58 -17.78 10.96
N VAL A 170 -3.92 -19.06 11.14
CA VAL A 170 -4.66 -19.52 12.32
C VAL A 170 -3.76 -20.47 13.10
N VAL A 171 -3.39 -20.08 14.31
CA VAL A 171 -2.52 -20.86 15.21
C VAL A 171 -3.30 -21.16 16.48
N ASP A 172 -3.49 -22.43 16.79
CA ASP A 172 -4.22 -22.88 17.99
C ASP A 172 -5.63 -22.25 18.15
N GLY A 173 -6.32 -22.01 17.03
CA GLY A 173 -7.66 -21.39 17.01
C GLY A 173 -7.64 -19.88 17.17
N VAL A 174 -6.47 -19.25 17.24
CA VAL A 174 -6.29 -17.79 17.25
C VAL A 174 -5.89 -17.32 15.86
N THR A 175 -6.64 -16.37 15.31
CA THR A 175 -6.29 -15.71 14.06
C THR A 175 -5.18 -14.69 14.32
N MET A 176 -4.09 -14.83 13.58
CA MET A 176 -2.94 -13.93 13.61
C MET A 176 -2.79 -13.26 12.24
N VAL A 177 -2.46 -11.98 12.25
CA VAL A 177 -2.06 -11.22 11.06
C VAL A 177 -0.58 -10.92 11.19
N ASP A 178 0.21 -11.59 10.35
CA ASP A 178 1.63 -11.32 10.18
C ASP A 178 1.79 -10.24 9.13
N THR A 179 2.44 -9.14 9.50
CA THR A 179 2.62 -7.98 8.63
C THR A 179 4.10 -7.66 8.49
N ASP A 180 4.60 -7.76 7.27
CA ASP A 180 5.96 -7.39 6.91
C ASP A 180 5.97 -5.98 6.32
N PHE A 181 6.80 -5.13 6.90
CA PHE A 181 7.11 -3.79 6.42
C PHE A 181 8.49 -3.80 5.81
N ARG A 182 8.57 -3.71 4.47
CA ARG A 182 9.83 -3.51 3.76
C ARG A 182 10.04 -2.03 3.48
N TRP A 183 11.16 -1.49 3.95
CA TRP A 183 11.49 -0.08 3.85
C TRP A 183 13.01 0.11 3.63
N ASN A 184 13.44 1.32 3.28
CA ASN A 184 14.85 1.63 3.09
C ASN A 184 15.34 2.62 4.16
N SER A 185 16.50 2.32 4.77
CA SER A 185 17.11 3.18 5.81
C SER A 185 17.55 4.57 5.30
N ARG A 186 17.62 4.75 3.98
CA ARG A 186 17.86 6.05 3.33
C ARG A 186 16.60 6.91 3.22
N ILE A 187 15.41 6.31 3.37
CA ILE A 187 14.11 6.97 3.25
C ILE A 187 13.45 7.16 4.63
N PHE A 188 13.57 6.15 5.50
CA PHE A 188 13.02 6.16 6.85
C PHE A 188 14.12 5.96 7.88
N THR A 189 13.96 6.57 9.05
CA THR A 189 14.71 6.16 10.24
C THR A 189 14.04 4.97 10.89
N ARG A 190 14.78 4.21 11.72
CA ARG A 190 14.19 3.13 12.52
C ARG A 190 13.02 3.64 13.39
N ALA A 191 13.18 4.83 13.98
CA ALA A 191 12.14 5.45 14.79
C ALA A 191 10.86 5.78 14.00
N ASP A 192 10.97 6.15 12.71
CA ASP A 192 9.80 6.38 11.86
C ASP A 192 8.97 5.11 11.66
N VAL A 193 9.65 3.98 11.47
CA VAL A 193 9.01 2.68 11.24
C VAL A 193 8.47 2.10 12.54
N ASP A 194 9.22 2.16 13.64
CA ASP A 194 8.71 1.72 14.95
C ASP A 194 7.44 2.48 15.34
N ASP A 195 7.37 3.78 15.02
CA ASP A 195 6.17 4.58 15.24
C ASP A 195 5.04 4.16 14.29
N PHE A 196 5.33 3.92 13.01
CA PHE A 196 4.34 3.41 12.05
C PHE A 196 3.75 2.05 12.47
N GLU A 197 4.59 1.12 12.93
CA GLU A 197 4.21 -0.19 13.47
C GLU A 197 3.26 -0.05 14.67
N ARG A 198 3.51 0.90 15.57
CA ARG A 198 2.59 1.18 16.69
C ARG A 198 1.24 1.71 16.23
N PHE A 199 1.22 2.56 15.21
CA PHE A 199 -0.05 3.01 14.61
C PHE A 199 -0.77 1.81 13.96
N TRP A 200 -0.06 0.92 13.29
CA TRP A 200 -0.64 -0.29 12.71
C TRP A 200 -1.30 -1.19 13.77
N GLU A 201 -0.58 -1.54 14.84
CA GLU A 201 -1.11 -2.36 15.95
C GLU A 201 -2.34 -1.72 16.59
N LYS A 202 -2.30 -0.40 16.79
CA LYS A 202 -3.44 0.34 17.33
C LYS A 202 -4.62 0.30 16.36
N THR A 203 -4.39 0.55 15.08
CA THR A 203 -5.45 0.62 14.07
C THR A 203 -6.10 -0.73 13.84
N ILE A 204 -5.34 -1.82 13.72
CA ILE A 204 -5.91 -3.14 13.48
C ILE A 204 -6.85 -3.55 14.63
N SER A 205 -6.52 -3.17 15.87
CA SER A 205 -7.38 -3.42 17.05
C SER A 205 -8.72 -2.65 17.03
N MET A 206 -8.86 -1.63 16.19
CA MET A 206 -10.13 -0.91 16.01
C MET A 206 -11.05 -1.56 14.98
N PHE A 207 -10.52 -2.47 14.14
CA PHE A 207 -11.23 -3.11 13.03
C PHE A 207 -11.82 -4.49 13.38
N VAL A 208 -11.63 -4.94 14.62
CA VAL A 208 -12.06 -6.23 15.16
C VAL A 208 -13.37 -6.15 15.94
#